data_AF-A0A0U1DCL6-F1
#
_entry.id   AF-A0A0U1DCL6-F1
#
_cell.length_a   1.000
_cell.length_b   1.000
_cell.length_c   1.000
_cell.angle_alpha   90.00
_cell.angle_beta   90.00
_cell.angle_gamma   90.00
#
_symmetry.space_group_name_H-M   'P 1'
#
loop_
_entity.id
_entity.type
_entity.pdbx_description
1 polymer ?
#
loop_
_entity_poly.entity_id
_entity_poly.type
_entity_poly.pdbx_seq_one_letter_code
_entity_poly.pdbx_strand_id
1 'polypeptide(L)'
;MGFEYFYGFLAGEASQYEPNLVRNTTVVAPPKTAEEGYHLSEDLADDAISWLRRHKAFNADKPFFMYWASGAIHGPHHIMKEWADKYAGKFDDGWDAYRERVFGRAKDKGWIPQDCALTERDPQLAAWDDIPEDEKPFQRRLMEVAAGYGEHVDVQVGRIADELESLATPRTRCSSTSGATTVHQVKARTAPSLNCWRRTVFPPRCASTSMPSTSWVASTCWAPRWSTTSTTRPGHGPVALRTRG
;
A
#
# COMPACT_ATOMS: atom_id res chain seq x y z
N MET A 1 21.81 16.07 10.42
CA MET A 1 21.88 14.74 9.78
C MET A 1 20.59 14.02 10.10
N GLY A 2 19.92 13.40 9.13
CA GLY A 2 18.52 12.94 9.31
C GLY A 2 18.13 11.68 8.54
N PHE A 3 19.10 10.90 8.05
CA PHE A 3 18.89 9.62 7.36
C PHE A 3 20.14 8.76 7.54
N GLU A 4 20.47 8.38 8.78
CA GLU A 4 21.64 7.55 9.07
C GLU A 4 21.47 6.06 8.69
N TYR A 5 20.24 5.63 8.43
CA TYR A 5 19.91 4.24 8.15
C TYR A 5 18.82 4.13 7.09
N PHE A 6 18.99 3.20 6.15
CA PHE A 6 17.99 2.83 5.16
C PHE A 6 17.88 1.31 5.06
N TYR A 7 16.65 0.82 5.04
CA TYR A 7 16.33 -0.55 4.67
C TYR A 7 15.03 -0.55 3.87
N GLY A 8 15.06 -1.09 2.67
CA GLY A 8 13.90 -1.17 1.80
C GLY A 8 14.27 -1.42 0.35
N PHE A 9 13.33 -1.11 -0.54
CA PHE A 9 13.47 -1.29 -1.98
C PHE A 9 13.55 0.09 -2.66
N LEU A 10 14.19 0.15 -3.84
CA LEU A 10 14.36 1.39 -4.61
C LEU A 10 13.54 1.43 -5.90
N ALA A 11 13.12 0.28 -6.42
CA ALA A 11 12.37 0.18 -7.66
C ALA A 11 10.86 0.34 -7.42
N GLY A 12 10.15 0.89 -8.41
CA GLY A 12 8.69 0.75 -8.46
C GLY A 12 8.28 -0.70 -8.70
N GLU A 13 7.03 -1.04 -8.38
CA GLU A 13 6.46 -2.37 -8.62
C GLU A 13 7.25 -3.53 -8.00
N ALA A 14 7.86 -3.29 -6.84
CA ALA A 14 8.62 -4.31 -6.13
C ALA A 14 7.72 -5.53 -5.79
N SER A 15 8.22 -6.74 -6.09
CA SER A 15 7.58 -7.98 -5.65
C SER A 15 7.55 -8.01 -4.12
N GLN A 16 6.38 -8.27 -3.55
CA GLN A 16 6.23 -8.39 -2.09
C GLN A 16 6.77 -9.72 -1.54
N TYR A 17 7.02 -10.69 -2.43
CA TYR A 17 7.55 -12.02 -2.10
C TYR A 17 9.04 -12.16 -2.42
N GLU A 18 9.52 -11.43 -3.43
CA GLU A 18 10.89 -11.52 -3.94
C GLU A 18 11.45 -10.11 -4.22
N PRO A 19 11.55 -9.24 -3.20
CA PRO A 19 11.99 -7.86 -3.39
C PRO A 19 13.51 -7.77 -3.60
N ASN A 20 13.93 -6.78 -4.40
CA ASN A 20 15.32 -6.33 -4.44
C ASN A 20 15.54 -5.30 -3.33
N LEU A 21 16.20 -5.71 -2.25
CA LEU A 21 16.40 -4.89 -1.06
C LEU A 21 17.78 -4.24 -1.03
N VAL A 22 17.83 -3.06 -0.42
CA VAL A 22 19.06 -2.31 -0.15
C VAL A 22 19.08 -1.95 1.32
N ARG A 23 20.21 -2.24 1.97
CA ARG A 23 20.53 -1.79 3.32
C ARG A 23 21.65 -0.77 3.22
N ASN A 24 21.33 0.49 3.50
CA ASN A 24 22.20 1.64 3.29
C ASN A 24 22.70 1.72 1.83
N THR A 25 23.92 1.23 1.58
CA THR A 25 24.57 1.24 0.26
C THR A 25 24.76 -0.15 -0.32
N THR A 26 24.29 -1.20 0.37
CA THR A 26 24.56 -2.59 0.02
C THR A 26 23.27 -3.28 -0.37
N VAL A 27 23.26 -3.96 -1.53
CA VAL A 27 22.16 -4.84 -1.93
C VAL A 27 22.14 -6.05 -1.02
N VAL A 28 20.97 -6.41 -0.50
CA VAL A 28 20.77 -7.54 0.41
C VAL A 28 19.63 -8.42 -0.11
N ALA A 29 19.74 -9.72 0.13
CA ALA A 29 18.66 -10.66 -0.13
C ALA A 29 17.61 -10.61 1.00
N PRO A 30 16.34 -10.93 0.71
CA PRO A 30 15.35 -11.10 1.76
C PRO A 30 15.77 -12.23 2.72
N PRO A 31 15.43 -12.12 4.02
CA PRO A 31 15.79 -13.11 5.04
C PRO A 31 15.12 -14.49 4.89
N LYS A 32 14.05 -14.58 4.08
CA LYS A 32 13.28 -15.81 3.83
C LYS A 32 12.79 -15.84 2.39
N THR A 33 12.43 -17.01 1.89
CA THR A 33 11.74 -17.14 0.60
C THR A 33 10.22 -17.03 0.73
N ALA A 34 9.52 -16.87 -0.40
CA ALA A 34 8.06 -16.84 -0.43
C ALA A 34 7.43 -18.11 0.17
N GLU A 35 8.04 -19.27 -0.10
CA GLU A 35 7.60 -20.58 0.40
C GLU A 35 7.76 -20.73 1.92
N GLU A 36 8.71 -20.01 2.49
CA GLU A 36 8.93 -19.92 3.94
C GLU A 36 8.02 -18.86 4.61
N GLY A 37 7.09 -18.29 3.84
CA GLY A 37 6.13 -17.28 4.32
C GLY A 37 6.68 -15.86 4.33
N TYR A 38 7.68 -15.54 3.49
CA TYR A 38 8.20 -14.17 3.40
C TYR A 38 7.13 -13.19 2.89
N HIS A 39 7.08 -12.03 3.52
CA HIS A 39 6.38 -10.87 2.99
C HIS A 39 7.12 -9.58 3.32
N LEU A 40 7.26 -8.71 2.32
CA LEU A 40 8.02 -7.47 2.42
C LEU A 40 7.52 -6.56 3.56
N SER A 41 6.21 -6.41 3.74
CA SER A 41 5.68 -5.56 4.83
C SER A 41 6.04 -6.07 6.23
N GLU A 42 6.12 -7.39 6.43
CA GLU A 42 6.54 -8.00 7.70
C GLU A 42 8.02 -7.75 7.95
N ASP A 43 8.86 -7.97 6.94
CA ASP A 43 10.31 -7.76 7.01
C ASP A 43 10.66 -6.30 7.29
N LEU A 44 10.00 -5.35 6.59
CA LEU A 44 10.19 -3.93 6.87
C LEU A 44 9.75 -3.55 8.29
N ALA A 45 8.71 -4.18 8.83
CA ALA A 45 8.27 -3.94 10.20
C ALA A 45 9.22 -4.56 11.23
N ASP A 46 9.71 -5.77 10.99
CA ASP A 46 10.68 -6.47 11.83
C ASP A 46 12.00 -5.69 11.93
N ASP A 47 12.49 -5.16 10.80
CA ASP A 47 13.69 -4.33 10.77
C ASP A 47 13.48 -2.99 11.49
N ALA A 48 12.32 -2.34 11.28
CA ALA A 48 11.96 -1.12 11.99
C ALA A 48 11.89 -1.32 13.52
N ILE A 49 11.22 -2.37 13.98
CA ILE A 49 11.13 -2.75 15.40
C ILE A 49 12.54 -3.04 15.96
N SER A 50 13.34 -3.80 15.23
CA SER A 50 14.72 -4.11 15.62
C SER A 50 15.60 -2.86 15.69
N TRP A 51 15.38 -1.90 14.79
CA TRP A 51 16.04 -0.61 14.80
C TRP A 51 15.63 0.23 16.02
N LEU A 52 14.32 0.30 16.32
CA LEU A 52 13.79 1.02 17.49
C LEU A 52 14.36 0.48 18.81
N ARG A 53 14.39 -0.84 18.97
CA ARG A 53 14.98 -1.50 20.16
C ARG A 53 16.46 -1.16 20.33
N ARG A 54 17.24 -1.24 19.26
CA ARG A 54 18.67 -0.87 19.27
C ARG A 54 18.86 0.62 19.58
N HIS A 55 18.06 1.48 18.96
CA HIS A 55 18.11 2.92 19.20
C HIS A 55 17.86 3.24 20.68
N LYS A 56 16.84 2.63 21.29
CA LYS A 56 16.56 2.78 22.72
C LYS A 56 17.71 2.27 23.60
N ALA A 57 18.32 1.13 23.24
CA ALA A 57 19.40 0.53 24.03
C ALA A 57 20.70 1.34 24.00
N PHE A 58 21.08 1.88 22.84
CA PHE A 58 22.37 2.57 22.68
C PHE A 58 22.30 4.09 22.79
N ASN A 59 21.16 4.69 22.45
CA ASN A 59 21.00 6.14 22.34
C ASN A 59 19.62 6.61 22.82
N ALA A 60 19.21 6.17 24.02
CA ALA A 60 17.87 6.43 24.57
C ALA A 60 17.41 7.90 24.52
N ASP A 61 18.34 8.84 24.72
CA ASP A 61 18.05 10.28 24.76
C ASP A 61 18.14 10.96 23.38
N LYS A 62 18.71 10.29 22.38
CA LYS A 62 18.81 10.85 21.03
C LYS A 62 17.43 10.77 20.37
N PRO A 63 16.85 11.88 19.89
CA PRO A 63 15.61 11.81 19.13
C PRO A 63 15.85 11.09 17.80
N PHE A 64 14.83 10.41 17.30
CA PHE A 64 14.85 9.79 15.98
C PHE A 64 13.69 10.26 15.11
N PHE A 65 13.86 10.07 13.81
CA PHE A 65 12.82 10.20 12.80
C PHE A 65 12.79 8.88 12.02
N MET A 66 11.62 8.26 11.93
CA MET A 66 11.44 7.04 11.16
C MET A 66 10.37 7.27 10.10
N TYR A 67 10.75 6.97 8.87
CA TYR A 67 9.88 6.98 7.72
C TYR A 67 9.65 5.53 7.30
N TRP A 68 8.47 4.99 7.66
CA TRP A 68 8.11 3.62 7.30
C TRP A 68 7.14 3.66 6.12
N ALA A 69 7.63 3.24 4.95
CA ALA A 69 6.92 3.24 3.70
C ALA A 69 6.90 1.82 3.13
N SER A 70 5.79 1.12 3.33
CA SER A 70 5.56 -0.20 2.74
C SER A 70 5.12 -0.09 1.28
N GLY A 71 5.14 -1.21 0.55
CA GLY A 71 4.58 -1.30 -0.81
C GLY A 71 3.05 -1.30 -0.88
N ALA A 72 2.36 -0.95 0.22
CA ALA A 72 0.94 -1.21 0.42
C ALA A 72 0.05 -0.77 -0.75
N ILE A 73 -0.77 -1.70 -1.23
CA ILE A 73 -1.80 -1.51 -2.27
C ILE A 73 -1.21 -1.06 -3.63
N HIS A 74 0.13 -0.98 -3.76
CA HIS A 74 0.79 -0.83 -5.05
C HIS A 74 0.78 -2.17 -5.81
N GLY A 75 0.76 -2.10 -7.14
CA GLY A 75 0.95 -3.29 -7.97
C GLY A 75 2.40 -3.80 -7.84
N PRO A 76 2.65 -5.11 -7.82
CA PRO A 76 1.67 -6.20 -7.85
C PRO A 76 1.00 -6.45 -6.48
N HIS A 77 -0.31 -6.73 -6.48
CA HIS A 77 -1.07 -7.06 -5.27
C HIS A 77 -0.81 -8.49 -4.81
N HIS A 78 0.29 -8.66 -4.10
CA HIS A 78 0.74 -9.94 -3.56
C HIS A 78 0.35 -10.03 -2.09
N ILE A 79 -0.55 -10.95 -1.75
CA ILE A 79 -0.86 -11.30 -0.36
C ILE A 79 -1.24 -12.78 -0.22
N MET A 80 -0.99 -13.35 0.96
CA MET A 80 -1.38 -14.72 1.28
C MET A 80 -2.90 -14.90 1.23
N LYS A 81 -3.33 -16.10 0.81
CA LYS A 81 -4.72 -16.47 0.60
C LYS A 81 -5.61 -16.15 1.81
N GLU A 82 -5.13 -16.46 3.01
CA GLU A 82 -5.84 -16.24 4.28
C GLU A 82 -6.26 -14.79 4.53
N TRP A 83 -5.50 -13.80 4.03
CA TRP A 83 -5.85 -12.39 4.16
C TRP A 83 -6.91 -11.96 3.13
N ALA A 84 -6.74 -12.40 1.88
CA ALA A 84 -7.71 -12.11 0.83
C ALA A 84 -9.08 -12.78 1.11
N ASP A 85 -9.07 -14.01 1.64
CA ASP A 85 -10.28 -14.78 1.92
C ASP A 85 -11.17 -14.15 3.01
N LYS A 86 -10.63 -13.31 3.91
CA LYS A 86 -11.43 -12.54 4.88
C LYS A 86 -12.47 -11.65 4.19
N TYR A 87 -12.19 -11.27 2.95
CA TYR A 87 -13.00 -10.37 2.15
C TYR A 87 -13.90 -11.08 1.13
N ALA A 88 -13.93 -12.42 1.12
CA ALA A 88 -14.77 -13.20 0.22
C ALA A 88 -16.22 -12.69 0.19
N GLY A 89 -16.69 -12.28 -0.99
CA GLY A 89 -18.06 -11.79 -1.21
C GLY A 89 -18.36 -10.39 -0.69
N LYS A 90 -17.40 -9.67 -0.09
CA LYS A 90 -17.60 -8.28 0.40
C LYS A 90 -17.76 -7.24 -0.71
N PHE A 91 -17.41 -7.63 -1.93
CA PHE A 91 -17.38 -6.79 -3.14
C PHE A 91 -18.22 -7.37 -4.27
N ASP A 92 -19.19 -8.24 -3.95
CA ASP A 92 -20.08 -8.86 -4.95
C ASP A 92 -20.93 -7.83 -5.71
N ASP A 93 -21.16 -6.68 -5.09
CA ASP A 93 -21.90 -5.55 -5.64
C ASP A 93 -21.04 -4.56 -6.44
N GLY A 94 -19.74 -4.84 -6.59
CA GLY A 94 -18.85 -4.07 -7.45
C GLY A 94 -18.37 -2.73 -6.89
N TRP A 95 -17.51 -2.06 -7.65
CA TRP A 95 -16.90 -0.80 -7.22
C TRP A 95 -17.88 0.37 -7.17
N ASP A 96 -18.93 0.38 -8.00
CA ASP A 96 -19.92 1.46 -8.03
C ASP A 96 -20.74 1.50 -6.73
N ALA A 97 -21.33 0.36 -6.34
CA ALA A 97 -22.05 0.23 -5.07
C ALA A 97 -21.12 0.40 -3.85
N TYR A 98 -19.88 -0.10 -3.93
CA TYR A 98 -18.88 0.11 -2.88
C TYR A 98 -18.60 1.61 -2.64
N ARG A 99 -18.50 2.40 -3.72
CA ARG A 99 -18.23 3.83 -3.65
C ARG A 99 -19.30 4.58 -2.88
N GLU A 100 -20.58 4.28 -3.16
CA GLU A 100 -21.72 4.84 -2.43
C GLU A 100 -21.73 4.42 -0.96
N ARG A 101 -21.53 3.12 -0.69
CA ARG A 101 -21.46 2.56 0.67
C ARG A 101 -20.35 3.20 1.51
N VAL A 102 -19.16 3.40 0.96
CA VAL A 102 -18.04 4.05 1.67
C VAL A 102 -18.32 5.52 1.89
N PHE A 103 -18.89 6.21 0.89
CA PHE A 103 -19.22 7.62 0.98
C PHE A 103 -20.25 7.90 2.08
N GLY A 104 -21.33 7.10 2.14
CA GLY A 104 -22.31 7.16 3.24
C GLY A 104 -21.66 6.95 4.60
N ARG A 105 -20.86 5.88 4.77
CA ARG A 105 -20.15 5.62 6.03
C ARG A 105 -19.18 6.74 6.42
N ALA A 106 -18.52 7.38 5.46
CA ALA A 106 -17.62 8.50 5.72
C ALA A 106 -18.40 9.74 6.23
N LYS A 107 -19.61 9.98 5.72
CA LYS A 107 -20.53 10.98 6.25
C LYS A 107 -20.99 10.62 7.66
N ASP A 108 -21.44 9.39 7.88
CA ASP A 108 -21.94 8.96 9.20
C ASP A 108 -20.87 9.10 10.29
N LYS A 109 -19.60 8.84 9.95
CA LYS A 109 -18.45 9.01 10.86
C LYS A 109 -17.96 10.46 10.98
N GLY A 110 -18.51 11.40 10.22
CA GLY A 110 -18.07 12.80 10.18
C GLY A 110 -16.64 12.97 9.68
N TRP A 111 -16.19 12.09 8.79
CA TRP A 111 -14.89 12.21 8.11
C TRP A 111 -14.93 13.23 6.97
N ILE A 112 -16.09 13.38 6.35
CA ILE A 112 -16.37 14.36 5.31
C ILE A 112 -17.59 15.22 5.67
N PRO A 113 -17.72 16.44 5.12
CA PRO A 113 -18.89 17.29 5.31
C PRO A 113 -20.19 16.60 4.87
N GLN A 114 -21.29 16.85 5.59
CA GLN A 114 -22.60 16.24 5.29
C GLN A 114 -23.18 16.71 3.94
N ASP A 115 -22.86 17.94 3.55
CA ASP A 115 -23.22 18.58 2.29
C ASP A 115 -22.30 18.20 1.11
N CYS A 116 -21.23 17.43 1.34
CA CYS A 116 -20.37 16.98 0.27
C CYS A 116 -21.14 16.07 -0.70
N ALA A 117 -20.93 16.25 -2.00
CA ALA A 117 -21.51 15.43 -3.06
C ALA A 117 -20.52 14.35 -3.54
N LEU A 118 -21.02 13.16 -3.85
CA LEU A 118 -20.20 12.12 -4.49
C LEU A 118 -19.96 12.54 -5.95
N THR A 119 -18.69 12.62 -6.35
CA THR A 119 -18.32 12.92 -7.74
C THR A 119 -18.81 11.82 -8.68
N GLU A 120 -19.24 12.18 -9.88
CA GLU A 120 -19.57 11.23 -10.93
C GLU A 120 -18.38 10.32 -11.27
N ARG A 121 -18.67 9.16 -11.85
CA ARG A 121 -17.65 8.25 -12.35
C ARG A 121 -17.08 8.82 -13.65
N ASP A 122 -15.76 8.72 -13.84
CA ASP A 122 -15.14 9.12 -15.09
C ASP A 122 -15.67 8.23 -16.23
N PRO A 123 -16.14 8.81 -17.36
CA PRO A 123 -16.69 8.05 -18.47
C PRO A 123 -15.68 7.10 -19.14
N GLN A 124 -14.37 7.27 -18.91
CA GLN A 124 -13.33 6.37 -19.42
C GLN A 124 -13.20 5.08 -18.61
N LEU A 125 -13.74 5.02 -17.39
CA LEU A 125 -13.77 3.80 -16.60
C LEU A 125 -14.98 2.96 -17.03
N ALA A 126 -14.90 1.63 -16.93
CA ALA A 126 -16.06 0.76 -17.14
C ALA A 126 -17.01 0.82 -15.93
N ALA A 127 -18.33 0.75 -16.15
CA ALA A 127 -19.27 0.54 -15.04
C ALA A 127 -19.15 -0.91 -14.58
N TRP A 128 -19.49 -1.18 -13.32
CA TRP A 128 -19.57 -2.56 -12.86
C TRP A 128 -20.58 -3.38 -13.67
N ASP A 129 -21.71 -2.78 -14.02
CA ASP A 129 -22.78 -3.42 -14.80
C ASP A 129 -22.38 -3.68 -16.25
N ASP A 130 -21.38 -2.96 -16.78
CA ASP A 130 -20.87 -3.13 -18.14
C ASP A 130 -19.82 -4.26 -18.23
N ILE A 131 -19.34 -4.79 -17.09
CA ILE A 131 -18.36 -5.87 -17.07
C ILE A 131 -19.04 -7.20 -17.46
N PRO A 132 -18.46 -7.95 -18.42
CA PRO A 132 -18.93 -9.28 -18.75
C PRO A 132 -19.01 -10.20 -17.52
N GLU A 133 -20.07 -10.99 -17.42
CA GLU A 133 -20.35 -11.81 -16.24
C GLU A 133 -19.25 -12.84 -15.95
N ASP A 134 -18.54 -13.30 -16.98
CA ASP A 134 -17.39 -14.21 -16.89
C ASP A 134 -16.11 -13.53 -16.36
N GLU A 135 -15.99 -12.20 -16.47
CA GLU A 135 -14.88 -11.42 -15.92
C GLU A 135 -15.13 -11.00 -14.46
N LYS A 136 -16.39 -10.87 -14.02
CA LYS A 136 -16.74 -10.42 -12.66
C LYS A 136 -16.08 -11.24 -11.54
N PRO A 137 -15.99 -12.59 -11.59
CA PRO A 137 -15.29 -13.36 -10.55
C PRO A 137 -13.83 -12.93 -10.36
N PHE A 138 -13.13 -12.64 -11.47
CA PHE A 138 -11.75 -12.16 -11.41
C PHE A 138 -11.66 -10.75 -10.81
N GLN A 139 -12.52 -9.83 -11.25
CA GLN A 139 -12.53 -8.45 -10.74
C GLN A 139 -12.84 -8.38 -9.23
N ARG A 140 -13.80 -9.19 -8.76
CA ARG A 140 -14.10 -9.33 -7.32
C ARG A 140 -12.89 -9.80 -6.56
N ARG A 141 -12.21 -10.83 -7.07
CA ARG A 141 -11.01 -11.36 -6.41
C ARG A 141 -9.89 -10.33 -6.31
N LEU A 142 -9.71 -9.48 -7.30
CA LEU A 142 -8.73 -8.38 -7.22
C LEU A 142 -9.07 -7.40 -6.08
N MET A 143 -10.34 -7.04 -5.90
CA MET A 143 -10.77 -6.18 -4.79
C MET A 143 -10.54 -6.85 -3.43
N GLU A 144 -10.83 -8.15 -3.31
CA GLU A 144 -10.58 -8.93 -2.10
C GLU A 144 -9.10 -9.01 -1.74
N VAL A 145 -8.24 -9.25 -2.74
CA VAL A 145 -6.78 -9.29 -2.59
C VAL A 145 -6.25 -7.93 -2.16
N ALA A 146 -6.70 -6.84 -2.79
CA ALA A 146 -6.29 -5.48 -2.41
C ALA A 146 -6.73 -5.12 -0.97
N ALA A 147 -7.95 -5.52 -0.57
CA ALA A 147 -8.45 -5.30 0.78
C ALA A 147 -7.66 -6.11 1.84
N GLY A 148 -7.41 -7.39 1.55
CA GLY A 148 -6.57 -8.25 2.39
C GLY A 148 -5.14 -7.72 2.54
N TYR A 149 -4.57 -7.21 1.44
CA TYR A 149 -3.25 -6.61 1.46
C TYR A 149 -3.21 -5.33 2.32
N GLY A 150 -4.22 -4.48 2.20
CA GLY A 150 -4.37 -3.30 3.06
C GLY A 150 -4.43 -3.65 4.55
N GLU A 151 -5.23 -4.65 4.93
CA GLU A 151 -5.33 -5.12 6.31
C GLU A 151 -4.01 -5.73 6.81
N HIS A 152 -3.33 -6.52 5.99
CA HIS A 152 -2.05 -7.13 6.38
C HIS A 152 -1.01 -6.06 6.72
N VAL A 153 -0.92 -5.00 5.93
CA VAL A 153 -0.04 -3.86 6.21
C VAL A 153 -0.46 -3.13 7.48
N ASP A 154 -1.77 -2.92 7.69
CA ASP A 154 -2.29 -2.27 8.90
C ASP A 154 -1.89 -3.01 10.18
N VAL A 155 -1.89 -4.36 10.15
CA VAL A 155 -1.37 -5.17 11.25
C VAL A 155 0.13 -4.91 11.50
N GLN A 156 0.93 -4.73 10.45
CA GLN A 156 2.36 -4.41 10.62
C GLN A 156 2.58 -3.03 11.22
N VAL A 157 1.74 -2.06 10.86
CA VAL A 157 1.73 -0.73 11.45
C VAL A 157 1.38 -0.82 12.94
N GLY A 158 0.39 -1.64 13.29
CA GLY A 158 0.03 -1.96 14.68
C GLY A 158 1.24 -2.48 15.46
N ARG A 159 1.98 -3.45 14.93
CA ARG A 159 3.19 -4.00 15.58
C ARG A 159 4.24 -2.92 15.86
N ILE A 160 4.46 -1.99 14.92
CA ILE A 160 5.40 -0.88 15.10
C ILE A 160 4.89 0.11 16.16
N ALA A 161 3.59 0.42 16.14
CA ALA A 161 2.97 1.29 17.13
C ALA A 161 3.05 0.70 18.55
N ASP A 162 2.72 -0.59 18.70
CA ASP A 162 2.82 -1.34 19.95
C ASP A 162 4.25 -1.33 20.50
N GLU A 163 5.25 -1.50 19.63
CA GLU A 163 6.65 -1.39 20.03
C GLU A 163 7.00 0.02 20.51
N LEU A 164 6.53 1.06 19.83
CA LEU A 164 6.76 2.45 20.22
C LEU A 164 6.15 2.79 21.59
N GLU A 165 4.97 2.23 21.88
CA GLU A 165 4.32 2.35 23.18
C GLU A 165 5.07 1.58 24.27
N SER A 166 5.47 0.33 23.98
CA SER A 166 6.24 -0.54 24.88
C SER A 166 7.58 0.09 25.29
N LEU A 167 8.29 0.72 24.36
CA LEU A 167 9.57 1.40 24.62
C LEU A 167 9.42 2.72 25.40
N ALA A 168 8.18 3.10 25.76
CA ALA A 168 7.79 4.27 26.54
C ALA A 168 8.55 5.53 26.12
N THR A 169 8.31 5.98 24.89
CA THR A 169 8.63 7.34 24.48
C THR A 169 7.32 8.15 24.51
N PRO A 170 7.08 9.03 25.50
CA PRO A 170 5.76 9.61 25.76
C PRO A 170 5.15 10.51 24.65
N ARG A 171 5.76 10.62 23.47
CA ARG A 171 5.40 11.60 22.43
C ARG A 171 5.71 11.13 21.00
N THR A 172 5.06 10.06 20.58
CA THR A 172 5.13 9.56 19.19
C THR A 172 3.87 10.00 18.44
N ARG A 173 4.01 10.67 17.29
CA ARG A 173 2.90 11.01 16.38
C ARG A 173 3.03 10.20 15.11
N CYS A 174 2.01 9.42 14.77
CA CYS A 174 1.83 8.80 13.46
C CYS A 174 1.00 9.73 12.56
N SER A 175 1.42 9.94 11.31
CA SER A 175 0.59 10.58 10.28
C SER A 175 0.70 9.84 8.97
N SER A 176 -0.44 9.63 8.30
CA SER A 176 -0.51 9.12 6.94
C SER A 176 -0.39 10.25 5.90
N THR A 177 0.39 10.07 4.84
CA THR A 177 0.39 10.98 3.68
C THR A 177 0.12 10.24 2.38
N SER A 178 -0.82 10.80 1.60
CA SER A 178 -1.33 10.41 0.26
C SER A 178 -2.22 9.16 0.15
N GLY A 179 -3.29 9.29 -0.64
CA GLY A 179 -4.28 8.24 -0.91
C GLY A 179 -3.67 7.05 -1.67
N ALA A 180 -4.27 5.88 -1.45
CA ALA A 180 -3.88 4.57 -1.95
C ALA A 180 -2.53 3.99 -1.48
N THR A 181 -1.61 4.79 -0.92
CA THR A 181 -0.35 4.30 -0.34
C THR A 181 -0.24 4.78 1.10
N THR A 182 -0.42 3.87 2.06
CA THR A 182 -0.30 4.22 3.48
C THR A 182 1.16 4.48 3.85
N VAL A 183 1.55 5.75 3.86
CA VAL A 183 2.87 6.21 4.31
C VAL A 183 2.81 6.57 5.78
N HIS A 184 3.55 5.93 6.69
CA HIS A 184 3.57 6.30 8.11
C HIS A 184 4.80 7.14 8.46
N GLN A 185 4.59 8.41 8.83
CA GLN A 185 5.64 9.25 9.40
C GLN A 185 5.58 9.22 10.92
N VAL A 186 6.72 8.93 11.57
CA VAL A 186 6.89 9.01 13.01
C VAL A 186 7.90 10.09 13.36
N LYS A 187 7.45 11.12 14.11
CA LYS A 187 8.30 12.20 14.61
C LYS A 187 8.20 12.34 16.12
N ALA A 188 9.30 12.07 16.83
CA ALA A 188 9.44 12.43 18.24
C ALA A 188 9.97 13.87 18.36
N ARG A 189 9.34 14.73 19.18
CA ARG A 189 9.85 16.07 19.54
C ARG A 189 9.97 16.22 21.06
N THR A 190 11.05 16.85 21.50
CA THR A 190 11.26 17.37 22.86
C THR A 190 10.64 18.77 22.99
N ALA A 191 9.46 18.88 23.62
CA ALA A 191 8.89 20.15 24.08
C ALA A 191 7.85 19.92 25.19
N PRO A 192 7.72 20.79 26.22
CA PRO A 192 6.87 20.55 27.39
C PRO A 192 5.37 20.62 27.04
N SER A 193 4.60 19.85 27.82
CA SER A 193 3.14 19.61 27.85
C SER A 193 2.21 20.37 26.89
N LEU A 194 1.29 19.61 26.24
CA LEU A 194 -0.19 19.79 26.29
C LEU A 194 -0.88 18.81 25.29
N ASN A 195 -1.82 18.00 25.80
CA ASN A 195 -2.89 17.23 25.14
C ASN A 195 -2.65 16.56 23.78
N CYS A 196 -2.60 15.22 23.78
CA CYS A 196 -2.37 14.33 22.63
C CYS A 196 -3.47 14.26 21.55
N TRP A 197 -4.55 15.02 21.64
CA TRP A 197 -5.62 15.02 20.62
C TRP A 197 -6.13 16.44 20.33
N ARG A 198 -5.27 17.30 19.77
CA ARG A 198 -5.78 18.40 18.93
C ARG A 198 -5.81 17.91 17.49
N ARG A 199 -7.02 17.57 17.05
CA ARG A 199 -7.42 17.28 15.68
C ARG A 199 -7.12 18.53 14.85
N THR A 200 -5.95 18.59 14.21
CA THR A 200 -5.73 19.56 13.14
C THR A 200 -6.47 19.03 11.91
N VAL A 201 -7.77 19.28 11.87
CA VAL A 201 -8.58 19.06 10.67
C VAL A 201 -8.11 20.10 9.66
N PHE A 202 -7.26 19.69 8.71
CA PHE A 202 -7.24 20.40 7.44
C PHE A 202 -8.64 20.22 6.84
N PRO A 203 -9.35 21.29 6.45
CA PRO A 203 -10.64 21.14 5.79
C PRO A 203 -10.44 20.27 4.55
N PRO A 204 -11.10 19.10 4.42
CA PRO A 204 -11.12 18.38 3.17
C PRO A 204 -11.86 19.28 2.19
N ARG A 205 -11.14 19.91 1.25
CA ARG A 205 -11.81 20.55 0.11
C ARG A 205 -12.40 19.41 -0.71
N CYS A 206 -13.74 19.28 -0.69
CA CYS A 206 -14.44 18.57 -1.73
C CYS A 206 -14.08 19.28 -3.05
N ALA A 207 -13.53 18.53 -4.02
CA ALA A 207 -12.95 19.06 -5.24
C ALA A 207 -13.99 19.91 -6.01
N SER A 208 -13.92 21.22 -5.83
CA SER A 208 -14.74 22.22 -6.52
C SER A 208 -13.86 23.44 -6.83
N THR A 209 -12.77 23.21 -7.54
CA THR A 209 -12.12 24.28 -8.31
C THR A 209 -11.36 23.65 -9.44
N SER A 210 -11.83 23.89 -10.67
CA SER A 210 -11.06 23.71 -11.89
C SER A 210 -9.70 24.39 -11.74
N MET A 211 -8.63 23.59 -11.67
CA MET A 211 -7.26 24.07 -11.88
C MET A 211 -6.72 23.46 -13.19
N PRO A 212 -6.00 24.25 -13.99
CA PRO A 212 -5.55 23.84 -15.32
C PRO A 212 -4.39 22.83 -15.23
N SER A 213 -4.51 21.77 -16.03
CA SER A 213 -3.45 20.87 -16.52
C SER A 213 -2.12 20.84 -15.75
N THR A 214 -2.04 19.98 -14.74
CA THR A 214 -0.81 19.24 -14.42
C THR A 214 -1.20 17.79 -14.21
N SER A 215 -0.89 16.96 -15.20
CA SER A 215 -1.19 15.54 -15.24
C SER A 215 -0.46 14.79 -14.13
N TRP A 216 -1.20 14.41 -13.10
CA TRP A 216 -0.96 13.18 -12.35
C TRP A 216 -2.32 12.51 -12.20
N VAL A 217 -2.80 11.99 -13.33
CA VAL A 217 -3.86 10.99 -13.34
C VAL A 217 -3.25 9.77 -12.65
N ALA A 218 -3.89 9.32 -11.57
CA ALA A 218 -3.70 7.98 -11.07
C ALA A 218 -4.16 7.00 -12.15
N SER A 219 -3.30 6.74 -13.13
CA SER A 219 -3.44 5.67 -14.09
C SER A 219 -3.12 4.36 -13.39
N THR A 220 -3.97 3.95 -12.46
CA THR A 220 -4.29 2.54 -12.33
C THR A 220 -5.29 2.24 -13.45
N CYS A 221 -4.77 2.04 -14.66
CA CYS A 221 -5.55 1.57 -15.79
C CYS A 221 -6.15 0.20 -15.43
N TRP A 222 -7.42 0.19 -15.03
CA TRP A 222 -8.23 -1.02 -15.04
C TRP A 222 -8.76 -1.20 -16.47
N ALA A 223 -8.28 -2.27 -17.13
CA ALA A 223 -8.50 -2.70 -18.52
C ALA A 223 -7.87 -1.81 -19.62
N PRO A 224 -7.14 -2.41 -20.59
CA PRO A 224 -7.84 -3.06 -21.69
C PRO A 224 -7.30 -4.45 -22.07
N ARG A 225 -8.24 -5.37 -22.30
CA ARG A 225 -8.25 -6.42 -23.34
C ARG A 225 -6.86 -6.92 -23.78
N TRP A 226 -6.42 -8.05 -23.22
CA TRP A 226 -5.34 -8.86 -23.79
C TRP A 226 -5.82 -9.48 -25.11
N SER A 227 -5.71 -8.75 -26.22
CA SER A 227 -5.77 -9.35 -27.55
C SER A 227 -4.43 -10.02 -27.84
N THR A 228 -4.44 -11.34 -27.94
CA THR A 228 -3.34 -12.13 -28.52
C THR A 228 -3.15 -11.72 -29.98
N THR A 229 -2.18 -10.86 -30.25
CA THR A 229 -1.67 -10.62 -31.60
C THR A 229 -0.34 -11.35 -31.73
N SER A 230 -0.39 -12.53 -32.35
CA SER A 230 0.78 -13.26 -32.82
C SER A 230 1.53 -12.37 -33.81
N THR A 231 2.73 -11.95 -33.44
CA THR A 231 3.65 -11.30 -34.38
C THR A 231 4.66 -12.36 -34.82
N THR A 232 4.35 -13.04 -35.91
CA THR A 232 5.35 -13.77 -36.71
C THR A 232 6.39 -12.77 -37.20
N ARG A 233 7.65 -12.93 -36.79
CA ARG A 233 8.80 -12.31 -37.47
C ARG A 233 9.50 -13.35 -38.36
N PRO A 234 9.83 -12.99 -39.61
CA PRO A 234 10.45 -13.90 -40.57
C PRO A 234 11.95 -14.00 -40.33
N GLY A 235 12.49 -15.20 -40.55
CA GLY A 235 13.89 -15.41 -40.91
C GLY A 235 14.86 -15.58 -39.74
N HIS A 236 14.89 -16.77 -39.16
CA HIS A 236 16.14 -17.45 -38.80
C HIS A 236 15.91 -18.96 -38.93
N GLY A 237 16.72 -19.62 -39.77
CA GLY A 237 16.61 -21.04 -40.09
C GLY A 237 16.86 -21.95 -38.88
N PRO A 238 16.41 -23.21 -38.95
CA PRO A 238 16.33 -24.09 -37.78
C PRO A 238 17.71 -24.63 -37.37
N VAL A 239 18.09 -24.40 -36.12
CA VAL A 239 19.12 -25.20 -35.44
C VAL A 239 18.41 -26.31 -34.68
N ALA A 240 18.51 -27.53 -35.23
CA ALA A 240 18.01 -28.74 -34.60
C ALA A 240 18.86 -29.10 -33.37
N LEU A 241 18.23 -29.19 -32.19
CA LEU A 241 18.82 -29.86 -31.03
C LEU A 241 18.11 -31.19 -30.79
N ARG A 242 18.88 -32.26 -30.99
CA ARG A 242 18.52 -33.66 -30.80
C ARG A 242 18.18 -33.94 -29.34
N THR A 243 17.13 -34.73 -29.16
CA THR A 243 16.85 -35.51 -27.95
C THR A 243 17.84 -36.69 -27.83
N ARG A 244 18.42 -36.86 -26.65
CA ARG A 244 18.80 -38.15 -26.04
C ARG A 244 18.19 -38.09 -24.63
N GLY A 245 17.43 -39.08 -24.16
CA GLY A 245 17.76 -40.51 -24.20
C GLY A 245 18.58 -40.79 -22.96
#